data_AF-A0A0L0EWV1-F1
#
_entry.id   AF-A0A0L0EWV1-F1
#
_cell.length_a   1.000
_cell.length_b   1.000
_cell.length_c   1.000
_cell.angle_alpha   90.00
_cell.angle_beta   90.00
_cell.angle_gamma   90.00
#
_symmetry.space_group_name_H-M   'P 1'
#
loop_
_entity.id
_entity.type
_entity.pdbx_description
1 polymer ?
#
loop_
_entity_poly.entity_id
_entity_poly.type
_entity_poly.pdbx_seq_one_letter_code
_entity_poly.pdbx_strand_id
1 'polypeptide(L)'
;MKYALFVIFFALLNGCQSTSRDLGIKGEAAFTASDPQYGYVAHKPVKLGGFLRGSKYEGSHIEYFQSLTGPNGEPVKVKRLGSCCPFDDQSMPFGGGMLDKYELSYPGQKKPVIIYVNLYQFEAPKAPQGFTLL
;
A
#
# COMPACT_ATOMS: atom_id res chain seq x y z
N MET A 1 -48.59 -4.30 -61.23
CA MET A 1 -47.92 -3.01 -61.03
C MET A 1 -47.51 -2.91 -59.56
N LYS A 2 -46.21 -2.73 -59.31
CA LYS A 2 -45.59 -1.98 -58.19
C LYS A 2 -46.18 -2.22 -56.77
N TYR A 3 -45.49 -2.78 -55.79
CA TYR A 3 -44.07 -2.63 -55.45
C TYR A 3 -43.59 -3.87 -54.66
N ALA A 4 -42.52 -4.49 -55.15
CA ALA A 4 -41.56 -5.19 -54.31
C ALA A 4 -40.78 -4.14 -53.51
N LEU A 5 -40.36 -4.44 -52.28
CA LEU A 5 -38.95 -4.28 -51.87
C LEU A 5 -38.74 -4.77 -50.42
N PHE A 6 -37.93 -5.84 -50.34
CA PHE A 6 -36.80 -6.02 -49.43
C PHE A 6 -37.01 -6.01 -47.90
N VAL A 7 -37.10 -7.24 -47.40
CA VAL A 7 -36.32 -7.79 -46.27
C VAL A 7 -35.02 -7.01 -46.04
N ILE A 8 -34.74 -6.62 -44.79
CA ILE A 8 -33.48 -6.87 -44.09
C ILE A 8 -33.69 -6.56 -42.60
N PHE A 9 -33.66 -7.64 -41.82
CA PHE A 9 -33.56 -7.68 -40.37
C PHE A 9 -32.09 -7.41 -40.03
N PHE A 10 -31.74 -6.24 -39.50
CA PHE A 10 -30.43 -6.02 -38.88
C PHE A 10 -30.63 -5.50 -37.46
N ALA A 11 -30.65 -6.45 -36.54
CA ALA A 11 -30.51 -6.21 -35.12
C ALA A 11 -29.11 -5.64 -34.86
N LEU A 12 -29.02 -4.33 -34.66
CA LEU A 12 -27.80 -3.69 -34.14
C LEU A 12 -27.79 -3.85 -32.61
N LEU A 13 -27.44 -5.07 -32.17
CA LEU A 13 -26.81 -5.28 -30.88
C LEU A 13 -25.45 -4.59 -30.95
N ASN A 14 -25.40 -3.30 -30.61
CA ASN A 14 -24.14 -2.67 -30.25
C ASN A 14 -23.68 -3.33 -28.95
N GLY A 15 -22.84 -4.36 -29.10
CA GLY A 15 -22.16 -4.98 -27.99
C GLY A 15 -21.40 -3.90 -27.23
N CYS A 16 -21.53 -3.90 -25.91
CA CYS A 16 -20.48 -3.38 -25.07
C CYS A 16 -19.20 -4.13 -25.45
N GLN A 17 -18.34 -3.51 -26.26
CA GLN A 17 -16.93 -3.83 -26.21
C GLN A 17 -16.50 -3.45 -24.80
N SER A 18 -16.54 -4.41 -23.90
CA SER A 18 -15.68 -4.39 -22.73
C SER A 18 -14.27 -4.27 -23.29
N THR A 19 -13.75 -3.04 -23.35
CA THR A 19 -12.31 -2.82 -23.34
C THR A 19 -11.85 -3.60 -22.12
N SER A 20 -11.30 -4.79 -22.35
CA SER A 20 -10.39 -5.37 -21.39
C SER A 20 -9.31 -4.33 -21.29
N ARG A 21 -9.40 -3.55 -20.21
CA ARG A 21 -8.32 -2.74 -19.71
C ARG A 21 -7.24 -3.77 -19.36
N ASP A 22 -6.50 -4.21 -20.37
CA ASP A 22 -5.12 -4.61 -20.21
C ASP A 22 -4.42 -3.31 -19.81
N LEU A 23 -4.66 -2.93 -18.56
CA LEU A 23 -3.83 -1.99 -17.89
C LEU A 23 -2.54 -2.78 -17.76
N GLY A 24 -1.66 -2.60 -18.74
CA GLY A 24 -0.23 -2.80 -18.58
C GLY A 24 0.29 -1.86 -17.49
N ILE A 25 -0.28 -1.95 -16.28
CA ILE A 25 0.33 -1.46 -15.07
C ILE A 25 1.50 -2.41 -14.88
N LYS A 26 2.66 -1.99 -15.38
CA LYS A 26 3.90 -2.19 -14.64
C LYS A 26 3.77 -1.48 -13.29
N GLY A 27 2.87 -1.98 -12.44
CA GLY A 27 2.47 -1.40 -11.14
C GLY A 27 3.47 -1.67 -10.04
N GLU A 28 4.60 -2.28 -10.40
CA GLU A 28 5.64 -2.71 -9.48
C GLU A 28 6.53 -1.56 -8.99
N ALA A 29 6.39 -0.33 -9.51
CA ALA A 29 7.44 0.69 -9.33
C ALA A 29 7.04 2.01 -8.66
N ALA A 30 5.77 2.46 -8.70
CA ALA A 30 5.50 3.86 -8.33
C ALA A 30 5.54 4.12 -6.81
N PHE A 31 5.20 3.14 -5.97
CA PHE A 31 5.09 3.34 -4.52
C PHE A 31 5.86 2.31 -3.67
N THR A 32 6.73 1.52 -4.28
CA THR A 32 7.65 0.61 -3.57
C THR A 32 9.02 1.28 -3.38
N ALA A 33 9.64 1.09 -2.22
CA ALA A 33 10.93 1.65 -1.90
C ALA A 33 12.05 0.97 -2.70
N SER A 34 12.96 1.78 -3.27
CA SER A 34 14.16 1.27 -3.96
C SER A 34 15.25 0.80 -2.99
N ASP A 35 15.26 1.31 -1.75
CA ASP A 35 16.20 0.90 -0.71
C ASP A 35 15.74 -0.42 -0.06
N PRO A 36 16.52 -1.51 -0.14
CA PRO A 36 16.17 -2.81 0.43
C PRO A 36 16.10 -2.81 1.96
N GLN A 37 16.61 -1.76 2.63
CA GLN A 37 16.55 -1.63 4.09
C GLN A 37 15.34 -0.81 4.57
N TYR A 38 14.65 -0.11 3.67
CA TYR A 38 13.51 0.72 4.05
C TYR A 38 12.42 -0.12 4.73
N GLY A 39 12.04 0.28 5.93
CA GLY A 39 11.12 -0.44 6.81
C GLY A 39 11.74 -1.64 7.54
N TYR A 40 12.82 -2.24 7.04
CA TYR A 40 13.40 -3.48 7.59
C TYR A 40 14.45 -3.29 8.67
N VAL A 41 14.93 -2.06 8.87
CA VAL A 41 15.90 -1.73 9.93
C VAL A 41 15.45 -0.51 10.71
N ALA A 42 15.75 -0.48 12.01
CA ALA A 42 15.29 0.57 12.91
C ALA A 42 15.71 1.99 12.49
N HIS A 43 16.88 2.15 11.86
CA HIS A 43 17.37 3.47 11.40
C HIS A 43 16.78 3.92 10.05
N LYS A 44 15.95 3.08 9.40
CA LYS A 44 15.17 3.42 8.20
C LYS A 44 13.72 2.95 8.37
N PRO A 45 13.00 3.41 9.40
CA PRO A 45 11.64 2.96 9.65
C PRO A 45 10.67 3.55 8.63
N VAL A 46 9.49 2.94 8.50
CA VAL A 46 8.36 3.56 7.79
C VAL A 46 7.81 4.68 8.67
N LYS A 47 7.94 5.94 8.26
CA LYS A 47 7.49 7.10 9.04
C LYS A 47 6.06 7.49 8.70
N LEU A 48 5.10 6.95 9.46
CA LEU A 48 3.67 7.15 9.24
C LEU A 48 3.11 8.35 10.02
N GLY A 49 3.81 8.79 11.07
CA GLY A 49 3.34 9.87 11.92
C GLY A 49 1.97 9.56 12.53
N GLY A 50 1.18 10.62 12.72
CA GLY A 50 -0.15 10.58 13.33
C GLY A 50 -0.14 11.28 14.69
N PHE A 51 0.69 10.81 15.63
CA PHE A 51 0.69 11.31 17.01
C PHE A 51 0.91 12.82 17.10
N LEU A 52 1.88 13.36 16.36
CA LEU A 52 2.20 14.80 16.35
C LEU A 52 1.45 15.61 15.28
N ARG A 53 0.65 14.96 14.43
CA ARG A 53 -0.06 15.62 13.31
C ARG A 53 -1.50 16.03 13.65
N GLY A 54 -1.99 15.62 14.82
CA GLY A 54 -3.34 15.91 15.31
C GLY A 54 -4.34 14.78 15.04
N SER A 55 -5.50 14.84 15.70
CA SER A 55 -6.54 13.78 15.70
C SER A 55 -7.07 13.41 14.31
N LYS A 56 -6.99 14.32 13.33
CA LYS A 56 -7.34 14.02 11.93
C LYS A 56 -6.51 12.87 11.34
N TYR A 57 -5.28 12.67 11.80
CA TYR A 57 -4.36 11.64 11.32
C TYR A 57 -4.27 10.46 12.30
N GLU A 58 -5.14 10.43 13.30
CA GLU A 58 -5.33 9.26 14.14
C GLU A 58 -5.83 8.11 13.27
N GLY A 59 -5.06 7.02 13.21
CA GLY A 59 -5.35 5.89 12.34
C GLY A 59 -4.67 5.89 10.97
N SER A 60 -3.85 6.89 10.59
CA SER A 60 -3.10 6.86 9.31
C SER A 60 -2.19 5.63 9.16
N HIS A 61 -1.75 5.04 10.28
CA HIS A 61 -1.03 3.77 10.25
C HIS A 61 -1.92 2.58 9.83
N ILE A 62 -3.20 2.59 10.21
CA ILE A 62 -4.19 1.58 9.80
C ILE A 62 -4.43 1.68 8.29
N GLU A 63 -4.63 2.90 7.78
CA GLU A 63 -4.82 3.17 6.35
C GLU A 63 -3.63 2.66 5.53
N TYR A 64 -2.40 2.99 5.97
CA TYR A 64 -1.18 2.47 5.34
C TYR A 64 -1.17 0.95 5.29
N PHE A 65 -1.48 0.27 6.40
CA PHE A 65 -1.52 -1.19 6.46
C PHE A 65 -2.62 -1.80 5.59
N GLN A 66 -3.76 -1.13 5.46
CA GLN A 66 -4.86 -1.57 4.59
C GLN A 66 -4.53 -1.39 3.09
N SER A 67 -3.71 -0.40 2.76
CA SER A 67 -3.18 -0.19 1.40
C SER A 67 -2.03 -1.13 1.03
N LEU A 68 -1.47 -1.89 1.97
CA LEU A 68 -0.40 -2.85 1.66
C LEU A 68 -0.95 -4.15 1.09
N THR A 69 -0.31 -4.58 0.00
CA THR A 69 -0.54 -5.89 -0.63
C THR A 69 0.79 -6.62 -0.84
N GLY A 70 0.71 -7.94 -1.03
CA GLY A 70 1.83 -8.71 -1.57
C GLY A 70 2.12 -8.32 -3.03
N PRO A 71 3.22 -8.82 -3.62
CA PRO A 71 3.65 -8.46 -4.97
C PRO A 71 2.59 -8.68 -6.06
N ASN A 72 1.66 -9.62 -5.86
CA ASN A 72 0.60 -9.95 -6.81
C ASN A 72 -0.80 -9.55 -6.29
N GLY A 73 -0.88 -8.63 -5.33
CA GLY A 73 -2.15 -8.17 -4.75
C GLY A 73 -2.67 -9.02 -3.59
N GLU A 74 -1.83 -9.88 -3.01
CA GLU A 74 -2.23 -10.74 -1.91
C GLU A 74 -2.57 -9.91 -0.65
N PRO A 75 -3.60 -10.30 0.13
CA PRO A 75 -3.95 -9.59 1.35
C PRO A 75 -2.84 -9.75 2.40
N VAL A 76 -2.38 -8.63 2.96
CA VAL A 76 -1.35 -8.60 3.99
C VAL A 76 -1.98 -8.73 5.37
N LYS A 77 -1.50 -9.69 6.15
CA LYS A 77 -1.77 -9.83 7.58
C LYS A 77 -0.74 -9.03 8.36
N VAL A 78 -1.22 -8.22 9.29
CA VAL A 78 -0.41 -7.31 10.10
C VAL A 78 -0.58 -7.68 11.57
N LYS A 79 0.53 -7.89 12.27
CA LYS A 79 0.54 -8.14 13.71
C LYS A 79 1.52 -7.20 14.39
N ARG A 80 1.02 -6.35 15.29
CA ARG A 80 1.90 -5.52 16.13
C ARG A 80 2.64 -6.40 17.13
N LEU A 81 3.96 -6.29 17.15
CA LEU A 81 4.84 -7.00 18.09
C LEU A 81 5.19 -6.16 19.33
N GLY A 82 4.87 -4.87 19.31
CA GLY A 82 5.09 -3.94 20.41
C GLY A 82 6.13 -2.87 20.09
N SER A 83 6.27 -1.92 21.01
CA SER A 83 7.24 -0.83 20.89
C SER A 83 8.67 -1.32 21.12
N CYS A 84 9.63 -0.69 20.46
CA CYS A 84 11.05 -0.98 20.57
C CYS A 84 11.87 0.27 20.24
N CYS A 85 13.20 0.10 20.24
CA CYS A 85 14.10 0.91 19.43
C CYS A 85 13.95 2.41 19.74
N PRO A 86 14.53 2.86 20.87
CA PRO A 86 14.54 4.28 21.18
C PRO A 86 15.24 5.04 20.06
N PHE A 87 14.72 6.21 19.74
CA PHE A 87 15.35 7.17 18.84
C PHE A 87 15.30 8.55 19.46
N ASP A 88 16.35 9.33 19.20
CA ASP A 88 16.46 10.71 19.66
C ASP A 88 16.02 11.67 18.54
N ASP A 89 15.27 12.69 18.92
CA ASP A 89 14.92 13.83 18.06
C ASP A 89 14.66 15.05 18.95
N GLN A 90 15.66 15.92 19.05
CA GLN A 90 15.60 17.14 19.86
C GLN A 90 14.56 18.15 19.37
N SER A 91 14.04 18.00 18.15
CA SER A 91 12.94 18.83 17.66
C SER A 91 11.58 18.42 18.24
N MET A 92 11.48 17.23 18.85
CA MET A 92 10.26 16.75 19.48
C MET A 92 10.09 17.25 20.92
N PRO A 93 8.84 17.43 21.40
CA PRO A 93 8.56 17.86 22.77
C PRO A 93 9.17 16.98 23.88
N PHE A 94 9.47 15.71 23.56
CA PHE A 94 10.01 14.73 24.50
C PHE A 94 11.45 14.32 24.18
N GLY A 95 12.12 15.00 23.23
CA GLY A 95 13.50 14.73 22.83
C GLY A 95 13.71 13.42 22.04
N GLY A 96 12.64 12.68 21.74
CA GLY A 96 12.69 11.40 21.04
C GLY A 96 11.42 10.57 21.20
N GLY A 97 11.51 9.30 20.86
CA GLY A 97 10.40 8.36 20.98
C GLY A 97 10.81 6.89 20.83
N MET A 98 9.81 6.02 20.75
CA MET A 98 9.98 4.58 20.51
C MET A 98 9.38 4.21 19.16
N LEU A 99 10.05 3.37 18.38
CA LEU A 99 9.44 2.78 17.19
C LEU A 99 8.48 1.65 17.58
N ASP A 100 7.68 1.21 16.62
CA ASP A 100 6.86 0.01 16.73
C ASP A 100 7.30 -1.07 15.75
N LYS A 101 7.35 -2.32 16.22
CA LYS A 101 7.57 -3.49 15.35
C LYS A 101 6.24 -4.07 14.90
N TYR A 102 6.17 -4.37 13.62
CA TYR A 102 5.06 -5.09 13.02
C TYR A 102 5.58 -6.30 12.25
N GLU A 103 4.94 -7.44 12.44
CA GLU A 103 5.10 -8.61 11.59
C GLU A 103 4.10 -8.53 10.44
N LEU A 104 4.61 -8.66 9.21
CA LEU A 104 3.84 -8.67 7.99
C LEU A 104 3.94 -10.04 7.32
N SER A 105 2.81 -10.56 6.84
CA SER A 105 2.78 -11.78 6.04
C SER A 105 1.67 -11.80 4.99
N TYR A 106 1.86 -12.56 3.92
CA TYR A 106 0.85 -12.79 2.89
C TYR A 106 0.95 -14.25 2.34
N PRO A 107 -0.12 -14.80 1.74
CA PRO A 107 -0.10 -16.13 1.13
C PRO A 107 1.06 -16.36 0.15
N GLY A 108 1.76 -17.48 0.25
CA GLY A 108 2.89 -17.82 -0.62
C GLY A 108 4.23 -17.21 -0.20
N GLN A 109 4.27 -16.35 0.82
CA GLN A 109 5.51 -15.84 1.39
C GLN A 109 6.25 -16.94 2.15
N LYS A 110 7.57 -17.08 1.94
CA LYS A 110 8.39 -18.12 2.60
C LYS A 110 8.40 -18.00 4.13
N LYS A 111 8.44 -16.76 4.62
CA LYS A 111 8.44 -16.43 6.06
C LYS A 111 7.87 -15.02 6.26
N PRO A 112 7.16 -14.76 7.38
CA PRO A 112 6.83 -13.41 7.78
C PRO A 112 8.06 -12.53 7.89
N VAL A 113 7.87 -11.23 7.73
CA VAL A 113 8.93 -10.23 7.88
C VAL A 113 8.57 -9.25 8.98
N ILE A 114 9.59 -8.68 9.62
CA ILE A 114 9.40 -7.64 10.63
C ILE A 114 9.78 -6.30 10.01
N ILE A 115 8.91 -5.31 10.20
CA ILE A 115 9.20 -3.92 9.87
C ILE A 115 9.17 -3.02 11.12
N TYR A 116 9.85 -1.89 11.02
CA TYR A 116 9.91 -0.84 12.03
C TYR A 116 9.12 0.36 11.54
N VAL A 117 8.26 0.89 12.40
CA VAL A 117 7.34 1.99 12.09
C VAL A 117 7.57 3.12 13.08
N ASN A 118 7.65 4.34 12.57
CA ASN A 118 7.68 5.56 13.36
C ASN A 118 6.30 6.23 13.27
N LEU A 119 5.60 6.31 14.40
CA LEU A 119 4.28 6.95 14.51
C LEU A 119 4.34 8.43 14.96
N TYR A 120 5.55 8.98 15.10
CA TYR A 120 5.78 10.37 15.53
C TYR A 120 6.13 11.25 14.34
N GLN A 121 7.14 10.84 13.56
CA GLN A 121 7.58 11.54 12.35
C GLN A 121 6.80 11.02 11.14
N PHE A 122 6.59 11.91 10.17
CA PHE A 122 5.97 11.55 8.89
C PHE A 122 6.89 11.87 7.72
N GLU A 123 6.95 10.95 6.78
CA GLU A 123 7.36 11.19 5.41
C GLU A 123 6.38 10.50 4.47
N ALA A 124 6.31 10.89 3.20
CA ALA A 124 5.43 10.21 2.24
C ALA A 124 5.82 8.71 2.18
N PRO A 125 4.97 7.80 2.69
CA PRO A 125 5.40 6.43 2.92
C PRO A 125 5.42 5.65 1.60
N LYS A 126 6.36 4.72 1.51
CA LYS A 126 6.44 3.71 0.44
C LYS A 126 6.20 2.32 1.02
N ALA A 127 5.90 1.34 0.17
CA ALA A 127 5.96 -0.06 0.55
C ALA A 127 7.43 -0.53 0.70
N PRO A 128 7.78 -1.30 1.74
CA PRO A 128 9.01 -2.07 1.79
C PRO A 128 9.11 -3.04 0.61
N GLN A 129 10.33 -3.37 0.16
CA GLN A 129 10.52 -4.30 -0.95
C GLN A 129 9.85 -5.66 -0.69
N GLY A 130 9.18 -6.22 -1.70
CA GLY A 130 8.35 -7.42 -1.53
C GLY A 130 6.92 -7.14 -1.09
N PHE A 131 6.53 -5.86 -1.03
CA PHE A 131 5.17 -5.39 -0.88
C PHE A 131 4.85 -4.30 -1.92
N THR A 132 3.57 -4.06 -2.11
CA THR A 132 3.04 -3.00 -2.97
C THR A 132 2.11 -2.11 -2.14
N LEU A 133 2.15 -0.80 -2.41
CA LEU A 133 1.27 0.19 -1.81
C LEU A 133 0.27 0.70 -2.87
N LEU A 134 -1.02 0.62 -2.56
CA LEU A 134 -2.14 1.04 -3.42
C LEU A 134 -2.73 2.40 -3.00
#